data_AF-A0A9E2YZC7-F1
#
_entry.id   AF-A0A9E2YZC7-F1
#
_cell.length_a   1.000
_cell.length_b   1.000
_cell.length_c   1.000
_cell.angle_alpha   90.00
_cell.angle_beta   90.00
_cell.angle_gamma   90.00
#
_symmetry.space_group_name_H-M   'P 1'
#
loop_
_entity.id
_entity.type
_entity.pdbx_description
1 polymer ?
#
loop_
_entity_poly.entity_id
_entity_poly.type
_entity_poly.pdbx_seq_one_letter_code
_entity_poly.pdbx_strand_id
1 'polypeptide(L)' 'MQRRRFKQTVPLEARLRIQAEADRERAKSLPPSKEREDLLLRARRADTASHLTEWLNSPGLQPPK' A
#
# COMPACT_ATOMS: atom_id res chain seq x y z
N MET A 1 -20.85 -19.84 -6.96
CA MET A 1 -20.08 -18.75 -6.31
C MET A 1 -19.40 -17.95 -7.41
N GLN A 2 -19.86 -16.73 -7.70
CA GLN A 2 -19.27 -15.91 -8.77
C GLN A 2 -17.99 -15.22 -8.29
N ARG A 3 -16.87 -15.41 -9.00
CA ARG A 3 -15.60 -14.73 -8.69
C ARG A 3 -15.63 -13.31 -9.24
N ARG A 4 -15.43 -12.31 -8.38
CA ARG A 4 -15.29 -10.91 -8.81
C ARG A 4 -13.95 -10.70 -9.50
N ARG A 5 -13.93 -10.77 -10.83
CA ARG A 5 -12.74 -10.49 -11.65
C ARG A 5 -12.69 -8.99 -11.95
N PHE A 6 -11.74 -8.29 -11.34
CA PHE A 6 -11.46 -6.89 -11.63
C PHE A 6 -10.04 -6.77 -12.18
N LYS A 7 -9.87 -6.05 -13.29
CA LYS A 7 -8.53 -5.73 -13.81
C LYS A 7 -8.00 -4.51 -13.09
N GLN A 8 -6.88 -4.68 -12.39
CA GLN A 8 -6.18 -3.58 -11.74
C GLN A 8 -5.29 -2.92 -12.80
N THR A 9 -5.72 -1.78 -13.33
CA THR A 9 -4.98 -1.03 -14.35
C THR A 9 -3.81 -0.24 -13.76
N VAL A 10 -3.91 0.09 -12.47
CA VAL A 10 -2.87 0.83 -11.73
C VAL A 10 -1.94 -0.16 -11.04
N PRO A 11 -0.61 0.04 -11.08
CA PRO A 11 0.36 -0.79 -10.38
C PRO A 11 0.07 -0.91 -8.88
N LEU A 12 0.52 -2.01 -8.28
CA LEU A 12 0.24 -2.32 -6.88
C LEU A 12 0.89 -1.29 -5.94
N GLU A 13 2.14 -0.94 -6.21
CA GLU A 13 2.94 0.04 -5.48
C GLU A 13 2.26 1.41 -5.43
N ALA A 14 1.71 1.87 -6.55
CA ALA A 14 1.02 3.16 -6.62
C ALA A 14 -0.24 3.16 -5.75
N ARG A 15 -1.01 2.07 -5.76
CA ARG A 15 -2.22 1.94 -4.93
C ARG A 15 -1.88 1.87 -3.44
N LEU A 16 -0.78 1.21 -3.09
CA LEU A 16 -0.30 1.15 -1.71
C LEU A 16 0.16 2.52 -1.20
N ARG A 17 0.84 3.32 -2.03
CA ARG A 17 1.20 4.71 -1.69
C ARG A 17 -0.03 5.57 -1.43
N ILE A 18 -1.04 5.50 -2.30
CA ILE A 18 -2.33 6.22 -2.11
C ILE A 18 -3.00 5.80 -0.79
N GLN A 19 -3.00 4.50 -0.47
CA GLN A 19 -3.55 4.02 0.79
C GLN A 19 -2.78 4.56 2.00
N ALA A 20 -1.46 4.57 1.94
CA ALA A 20 -0.62 5.08 3.03
C ALA A 20 -0.86 6.58 3.29
N GLU A 21 -1.02 7.37 2.23
CA GLU A 21 -1.39 8.78 2.33
C GLU A 21 -2.79 8.96 2.96
N ALA A 22 -3.79 8.21 2.49
CA ALA A 22 -5.14 8.26 3.04
C ALA A 22 -5.19 7.89 4.53
N ASP A 23 -4.45 6.86 4.94
CA ASP A 23 -4.36 6.43 6.34
C ASP A 23 -3.66 7.49 7.20
N ARG A 24 -2.64 8.18 6.68
CA ARG A 24 -1.98 9.31 7.36
C ARG A 24 -2.91 10.49 7.54
N GLU A 25 -3.63 10.90 6.49
CA GLU A 25 -4.58 12.01 6.58
C GLU A 25 -5.69 11.71 7.59
N ARG A 26 -6.20 10.47 7.60
CA ARG A 26 -7.17 10.04 8.61
C ARG A 26 -6.58 10.06 10.02
N ALA A 27 -5.34 9.59 10.19
CA ALA A 27 -4.65 9.63 11.48
C ALA A 27 -4.38 11.06 11.99
N LYS A 28 -4.17 12.04 11.11
CA LYS A 28 -4.02 13.46 11.48
C LYS A 28 -5.30 14.06 12.05
N SER A 29 -6.46 13.62 11.56
CA SER A 29 -7.77 14.10 12.01
C SER A 29 -8.20 13.55 13.38
N LEU A 30 -7.54 12.49 13.87
CA LEU A 30 -7.89 11.84 15.13
C LEU A 30 -7.02 12.36 16.28
N PRO A 31 -7.57 12.44 17.51
CA PRO A 31 -6.76 12.65 18.70
C PRO A 31 -5.81 11.47 18.93
N PRO A 32 -4.78 11.62 19.79
CA PRO A 32 -3.96 10.51 20.24
C PRO A 32 -4.83 9.38 20.83
N SER A 33 -4.95 8.29 20.08
CA SER A 33 -5.79 7.14 20.42
C SER A 33 -5.23 5.90 19.74
N LYS A 34 -5.68 4.72 20.21
CA LYS A 34 -5.32 3.45 19.58
C LYS A 34 -5.70 3.40 18.10
N GLU A 35 -6.84 3.98 17.73
CA GLU A 35 -7.28 4.02 16.32
C GLU A 35 -6.33 4.83 15.44
N ARG A 36 -5.83 5.96 15.95
CA ARG A 36 -4.80 6.76 15.28
C ARG A 36 -3.51 5.96 15.09
N GLU A 37 -3.06 5.26 16.11
CA GLU A 37 -1.86 4.42 16.03
C GLU A 37 -2.02 3.28 15.02
N ASP A 38 -3.19 2.63 15.00
CA ASP A 38 -3.50 1.56 14.05
C ASP A 38 -3.52 2.06 12.59
N LEU A 39 -3.97 3.30 12.35
CA LEU A 39 -3.89 3.94 11.02
C LEU A 39 -2.44 4.23 10.63
N LEU A 40 -1.64 4.78 11.54
CA LEU A 40 -0.22 5.05 11.27
C LEU A 40 0.56 3.75 11.00
N LEU A 41 0.25 2.68 11.72
CA LEU A 41 0.84 1.37 11.51
C LEU A 41 0.45 0.80 10.14
N ARG A 42 -0.82 0.94 9.74
CA ARG A 42 -1.30 0.55 8.41
C ARG A 42 -0.58 1.32 7.31
N ALA A 43 -0.47 2.64 7.45
CA ALA A 43 0.26 3.48 6.50
C ALA A 43 1.72 3.02 6.34
N ARG A 44 2.41 2.76 7.45
CA ARG A 44 3.80 2.28 7.42
C ARG A 44 3.93 0.93 6.72
N ARG A 45 2.99 0.00 6.95
CA ARG A 45 2.98 -1.31 6.27
C ARG A 45 2.76 -1.14 4.77
N ALA A 46 1.84 -0.26 4.38
CA ALA A 46 1.56 0.02 2.97
C ALA A 46 2.78 0.63 2.25
N ASP A 47 3.49 1.57 2.88
CA ASP A 47 4.74 2.12 2.33
C ASP A 47 5.81 1.03 2.14
N THR A 48 6.06 0.22 3.17
CA THR A 48 7.04 -0.88 3.07
C THR A 48 6.65 -1.86 1.97
N ALA A 49 5.37 -2.23 1.88
CA ALA A 49 4.89 -3.11 0.82
C ALA A 49 5.08 -2.48 -0.55
N SER A 50 4.84 -1.17 -0.71
CA SER A 50 5.03 -0.46 -1.98
C SER A 50 6.50 -0.51 -2.44
N HIS A 51 7.44 -0.26 -1.52
CA HIS A 51 8.87 -0.33 -1.81
C HIS A 51 9.33 -1.75 -2.14
N LEU A 52 8.82 -2.76 -1.42
CA LEU A 52 9.13 -4.16 -1.72
C LEU A 52 8.61 -4.56 -3.11
N THR A 53 7.40 -4.14 -3.47
CA THR A 53 6.85 -4.44 -4.80
C THR A 53 7.62 -3.75 -5.92
N GLU A 54 8.03 -2.51 -5.70
CA GLU A 54 8.90 -1.78 -6.64
C GLU A 54 10.25 -2.48 -6.81
N TRP A 55 10.86 -2.93 -5.72
CA TRP A 55 12.11 -3.67 -5.74
C TRP A 55 11.98 -5.00 -6.50
N LEU A 56 10.95 -5.79 -6.20
CA LEU A 56 10.68 -7.07 -6.89
C LEU A 56 10.41 -6.90 -8.39
N ASN A 57 9.89 -5.74 -8.80
CA ASN A 57 9.64 -5.42 -10.19
C ASN A 57 10.86 -4.81 -10.91
N SER A 58 11.99 -4.64 -10.22
CA SER A 58 13.22 -4.10 -10.81
C SER A 58 13.80 -5.05 -11.88
N PRO A 59 14.24 -4.54 -13.04
CA PRO A 59 14.76 -5.36 -14.15
C PRO A 59 15.91 -6.29 -13.76
N GLY A 60 16.70 -5.92 -12.76
CA GLY A 60 17.85 -6.72 -12.31
C GLY A 60 17.49 -7.94 -11.46
N LEU A 61 16.25 -8.04 -10.98
CA LEU A 61 15.76 -9.13 -10.14
C LEU A 61 14.73 -10.01 -10.84
N GLN A 62 14.24 -9.57 -12.00
CA GLN A 62 13.36 -10.40 -12.82
C GLN A 62 14.18 -11.42 -13.58
N PRO A 63 13.77 -12.71 -13.59
CA PRO A 63 14.41 -13.69 -14.46
C PRO A 63 14.25 -13.25 -15.92
N PRO A 64 15.26 -13.51 -16.78
CA PRO A 64 15.15 -13.24 -18.21
C PRO A 64 13.95 -14.01 -18.80
N LYS A 65 13.24 -13.36 -19.73
CA LYS A 65 12.08 -13.92 -20.42
C LYS A 65 12.45 -14.94 -21.48
#